data_AF-A0A960XMT5-F1
#
_entry.id   AF-A0A960XMT5-F1
#
_cell.length_a   1.000
_cell.length_b   1.000
_cell.length_c   1.000
_cell.angle_alpha   90.00
_cell.angle_beta   90.00
_cell.angle_gamma   90.00
#
_symmetry.space_group_name_H-M   'P 1'
#
loop_
_entity.id
_entity.type
_entity.pdbx_description
1 polymer ?
#
loop_
_entity_poly.entity_id
_entity_poly.type
_entity_poly.pdbx_seq_one_letter_code
_entity_poly.pdbx_strand_id
1 'polypeptide(L)'
;PDCYAFPDAQGRTSADLGYLDRVCDRTVEAIQAALGGLQPAVIRVATGKAQGRIAFNYYAEQLYDPRCSVVQFLTPERKPIATLVNYAIHPEVLGSEVGILSPDLVGPLYDRIAEQGGGVGVFMNSAQGGMVTADNRGPNRDQDLREWSECLRIGRLLADEALRIVADAPVQEAPALSCHSRVIRLPVDSPELRFILQNSPLHHGRPGADDVTTRLNLVNLGNAQMLTIPGEALPNLGFYLKRKMRGEHNLLFGLTNDAFGYIMSKYDWRSFERYNYISRVCLGEMTGEHYVEEALKLVAEAPAPEGVPSTSSDRFPR
;
A
#
# COMPACT_ATOMS: atom_id res chain seq x y z
N PRO A 1 13.71 9.89 -10.23
CA PRO A 1 13.49 9.25 -11.56
C PRO A 1 12.09 8.64 -11.55
N ASP A 2 11.38 8.67 -12.67
CA ASP A 2 10.07 8.01 -12.76
C ASP A 2 10.29 6.48 -12.74
N CYS A 3 9.71 5.80 -11.75
CA CYS A 3 9.83 4.35 -11.62
C CYS A 3 8.83 3.59 -12.50
N TYR A 4 7.85 4.28 -13.10
CA TYR A 4 6.88 3.67 -14.00
C TYR A 4 7.36 3.60 -15.45
N ALA A 5 8.38 4.40 -15.80
CA ALA A 5 8.94 4.49 -17.15
C ALA A 5 7.86 4.62 -18.23
N PHE A 6 6.87 5.47 -17.98
CA PHE A 6 5.80 5.72 -18.94
C PHE A 6 6.33 6.63 -20.06
N PRO A 7 6.31 6.18 -21.33
CA PRO A 7 6.78 7.01 -22.43
C PRO A 7 5.82 8.14 -22.76
N ASP A 8 6.38 9.28 -23.15
CA ASP A 8 5.64 10.33 -23.85
C ASP A 8 5.25 9.89 -25.28
N ALA A 9 4.54 10.76 -26.01
CA ALA A 9 4.12 10.48 -27.39
C ALA A 9 5.31 10.30 -28.37
N GLN A 10 6.54 10.64 -27.97
CA GLN A 10 7.76 10.45 -28.74
C GLN A 10 8.56 9.21 -28.26
N GLY A 11 8.03 8.43 -27.31
CA GLY A 11 8.70 7.26 -26.77
C GLY A 11 9.77 7.58 -25.71
N ARG A 12 9.88 8.83 -25.26
CA ARG A 12 10.87 9.24 -24.25
C ARG A 12 10.30 9.03 -22.86
N THR A 13 11.13 8.55 -21.93
CA THR A 13 10.74 8.37 -20.53
C THR A 13 11.63 9.21 -19.61
N SER A 14 11.13 9.57 -18.43
CA SER A 14 11.92 10.18 -17.35
C SER A 14 12.49 9.13 -16.39
N ALA A 15 12.39 7.84 -16.74
CA ALA A 15 13.03 6.77 -16.01
C ALA A 15 14.53 6.77 -16.23
N ASP A 16 15.27 6.49 -15.17
CA ASP A 16 16.69 6.20 -15.21
C ASP A 16 16.85 4.68 -14.99
N LEU A 17 17.05 3.93 -16.07
CA LEU A 17 17.12 2.46 -16.00
C LEU A 17 18.29 1.98 -15.14
N GLY A 18 19.43 2.68 -15.16
CA GLY A 18 20.55 2.35 -14.30
C GLY A 18 20.27 2.60 -12.82
N TYR A 19 19.46 3.63 -12.51
CA TYR A 19 18.92 3.81 -11.17
C TYR A 19 17.96 2.69 -10.78
N LEU A 20 17.04 2.27 -11.66
CA LEU A 20 16.08 1.20 -11.37
C LEU A 20 16.77 -0.16 -11.17
N ASP A 21 17.75 -0.49 -11.99
CA ASP A 21 18.58 -1.69 -11.81
C ASP A 21 19.29 -1.66 -10.46
N ARG A 22 19.85 -0.50 -10.08
CA ARG A 22 20.46 -0.33 -8.76
C ARG A 22 19.45 -0.51 -7.62
N VAL A 23 18.20 -0.08 -7.78
CA VAL A 23 17.14 -0.30 -6.78
C VAL A 23 16.84 -1.80 -6.65
N CYS A 24 16.77 -2.54 -7.75
CA CYS A 24 16.62 -3.99 -7.76
C CYS A 24 17.78 -4.68 -7.01
N ASP A 25 19.03 -4.31 -7.32
CA ASP A 25 20.22 -4.85 -6.65
C ASP A 25 20.18 -4.58 -5.14
N ARG A 26 19.85 -3.35 -4.73
CA ARG A 26 19.73 -3.00 -3.30
C ARG A 26 18.59 -3.72 -2.60
N THR A 27 17.51 -4.03 -3.31
CA THR A 27 16.41 -4.84 -2.78
C THR A 27 16.86 -6.29 -2.54
N VAL A 28 17.62 -6.87 -3.47
CA VAL A 28 18.23 -8.20 -3.28
C VAL A 28 19.18 -8.21 -2.09
N GLU A 29 20.05 -7.20 -1.96
CA GLU A 29 20.95 -7.05 -0.81
C GLU A 29 20.17 -6.95 0.52
N ALA A 30 19.09 -6.15 0.56
CA ALA A 30 18.26 -6.02 1.75
C ALA A 30 17.59 -7.34 2.15
N ILE A 31 17.10 -8.12 1.17
CA ILE A 31 16.55 -9.46 1.40
C ILE A 31 17.62 -10.41 1.92
N GLN A 32 18.82 -10.41 1.32
CA GLN A 32 19.93 -11.25 1.77
C GLN A 32 20.38 -10.90 3.19
N ALA A 33 20.43 -9.61 3.53
CA ALA A 33 20.74 -9.15 4.88
C ALA A 33 19.66 -9.62 5.89
N ALA A 34 18.38 -9.54 5.52
CA ALA A 34 17.28 -10.06 6.35
C ALA A 34 17.37 -11.58 6.54
N LEU A 35 17.73 -12.34 5.49
CA LEU A 35 17.95 -13.79 5.58
C LEU A 35 19.17 -14.14 6.45
N GLY A 36 20.25 -13.35 6.38
CA GLY A 36 21.42 -13.53 7.24
C GLY A 36 21.14 -13.21 8.72
N GLY A 37 20.12 -12.39 8.99
CA GLY A 37 19.67 -11.99 10.33
C GLY A 37 18.49 -12.80 10.89
N LEU A 38 18.16 -13.96 10.30
CA LEU A 38 17.07 -14.82 10.78
C LEU A 38 17.27 -15.19 12.26
N GLN A 39 16.22 -14.97 13.05
CA GLN A 39 16.19 -15.27 14.48
C GLN A 39 14.77 -15.64 14.90
N PRO A 40 14.59 -16.37 16.02
CA PRO A 40 13.27 -16.63 16.57
C PRO A 40 12.50 -15.32 16.83
N ALA A 41 11.24 -15.29 16.44
CA ALA A 41 10.39 -14.12 16.62
C ALA A 41 8.96 -14.52 17.00
N VAL A 42 8.34 -13.67 17.81
CA VAL A 42 6.91 -13.67 18.13
C VAL A 42 6.30 -12.37 17.57
N ILE A 43 4.98 -12.30 17.42
CA ILE A 43 4.35 -11.11 16.83
C ILE A 43 3.27 -10.49 17.71
N ARG A 44 3.07 -9.19 17.54
CA ARG A 44 1.84 -8.48 17.90
C ARG A 44 1.21 -7.92 16.64
N VAL A 45 -0.11 -7.98 16.56
CA VAL A 45 -0.87 -7.40 15.45
C VAL A 45 -2.00 -6.55 16.02
N ALA A 46 -2.16 -5.36 15.48
CA ALA A 46 -3.26 -4.48 15.85
C ALA A 46 -3.74 -3.66 14.65
N THR A 47 -5.01 -3.28 14.68
CA THR A 47 -5.59 -2.30 13.76
C THR A 47 -6.37 -1.29 14.58
N GLY A 48 -6.09 0.00 14.38
CA GLY A 48 -6.76 1.09 15.09
C GLY A 48 -6.86 2.33 14.24
N LYS A 49 -7.74 3.27 14.60
CA LYS A 49 -7.79 4.59 13.94
C LYS A 49 -6.57 5.41 14.36
N ALA A 50 -5.78 5.87 13.38
CA ALA A 50 -4.74 6.84 13.61
C ALA A 50 -5.37 8.23 13.81
N GLN A 51 -4.86 8.99 14.77
CA GLN A 51 -5.40 10.26 15.18
C GLN A 51 -4.51 11.43 14.74
N GLY A 52 -5.13 12.60 14.64
CA GLY A 52 -4.44 13.83 14.25
C GLY A 52 -4.37 14.03 12.73
N ARG A 53 -3.54 15.00 12.32
CA ARG A 53 -3.44 15.47 10.94
C ARG A 53 -2.39 14.69 10.17
N ILE A 54 -2.76 13.48 9.73
CA ILE A 54 -1.87 12.57 8.99
C ILE A 54 -2.25 12.56 7.51
N ALA A 55 -3.49 12.19 7.19
CA ALA A 55 -3.98 12.10 5.83
C ALA A 55 -5.44 12.57 5.73
N PHE A 56 -5.84 12.92 4.52
CA PHE A 56 -7.23 13.20 4.13
C PHE A 56 -7.44 12.82 2.67
N ASN A 57 -8.68 12.77 2.21
CA ASN A 57 -8.97 12.65 0.79
C ASN A 57 -9.20 14.03 0.16
N TYR A 58 -8.47 14.36 -0.90
CA TYR A 58 -8.51 15.68 -1.56
C TYR A 58 -9.87 16.00 -2.18
N TYR A 59 -10.61 14.99 -2.65
CA TYR A 59 -11.93 15.19 -3.24
C TYR A 59 -13.03 15.38 -2.20
N ALA A 60 -12.94 14.67 -1.07
CA ALA A 60 -13.85 14.80 0.06
C ALA A 60 -13.15 14.32 1.33
N GLU A 61 -12.89 15.21 2.29
CA GLU A 61 -11.92 14.99 3.38
C GLU A 61 -12.06 13.65 4.13
N GLN A 62 -13.29 13.19 4.34
CA GLN A 62 -13.58 11.96 5.11
C GLN A 62 -13.60 10.68 4.26
N LEU A 63 -13.42 10.77 2.94
CA LEU A 63 -13.51 9.65 2.01
C LEU A 63 -12.19 8.85 1.95
N TYR A 64 -11.76 8.31 3.08
CA TYR A 64 -10.57 7.45 3.18
C TYR A 64 -10.69 6.48 4.36
N ASP A 65 -9.77 5.52 4.45
CA ASP A 65 -9.68 4.61 5.60
C ASP A 65 -8.67 5.14 6.63
N PRO A 66 -9.11 5.71 7.78
CA PRO A 66 -8.20 6.26 8.79
C PRO A 66 -7.56 5.18 9.67
N ARG A 67 -7.79 3.89 9.39
CA ARG A 67 -7.23 2.79 10.18
C ARG A 67 -5.78 2.50 9.78
N CYS A 68 -4.90 2.55 10.77
CA CYS A 68 -3.54 2.04 10.70
C CYS A 68 -3.51 0.60 11.22
N SER A 69 -2.94 -0.30 10.43
CA SER A 69 -2.66 -1.68 10.87
C SER A 69 -1.17 -1.86 11.08
N VAL A 70 -0.81 -2.54 12.15
CA VAL A 70 0.57 -2.66 12.60
C VAL A 70 0.88 -4.12 12.89
N VAL A 71 2.01 -4.60 12.38
CA VAL A 71 2.59 -5.89 12.76
C VAL A 71 3.94 -5.61 13.37
N GLN A 72 4.10 -5.91 14.65
CA GLN A 72 5.37 -5.77 15.35
C GLN A 72 5.97 -7.15 15.60
N PHE A 73 7.20 -7.35 15.12
CA PHE A 73 8.00 -8.54 15.31
C PHE A 73 8.90 -8.34 16.52
N LEU A 74 8.89 -9.29 17.45
CA LEU A 74 9.60 -9.22 18.73
C LEU A 74 10.50 -10.44 18.89
N THR A 75 11.61 -10.30 19.61
CA THR A 75 12.36 -11.46 20.13
C THR A 75 11.50 -12.21 21.17
N PRO A 76 11.86 -13.45 21.56
CA PRO A 76 11.19 -14.17 22.65
C PRO A 76 11.11 -13.38 23.96
N GLU A 77 12.11 -12.52 24.23
CA GLU A 77 12.20 -11.60 25.37
C GLU A 77 11.40 -10.30 25.19
N ARG A 78 10.58 -10.21 24.15
CA ARG A 78 9.68 -9.07 23.84
C ARG A 78 10.40 -7.78 23.47
N LYS A 79 11.61 -7.88 22.93
CA LYS A 79 12.31 -6.73 22.34
C LYS A 79 11.90 -6.56 20.87
N PRO A 80 11.49 -5.36 20.42
CA PRO A 80 11.15 -5.16 19.01
C PRO A 80 12.34 -5.36 18.07
N ILE A 81 12.09 -6.14 17.01
CA ILE A 81 13.00 -6.38 15.88
C ILE A 81 12.62 -5.44 14.73
N ALA A 82 11.34 -5.43 14.38
CA ALA A 82 10.78 -4.62 13.31
C ALA A 82 9.31 -4.27 13.56
N THR A 83 8.85 -3.15 13.00
CA THR A 83 7.46 -2.71 13.03
C THR A 83 7.02 -2.38 11.61
N LEU A 84 6.10 -3.19 11.07
CA LEU A 84 5.42 -2.94 9.82
C LEU A 84 4.18 -2.07 10.06
N VAL A 85 4.07 -0.97 9.33
CA VAL A 85 2.97 0.00 9.38
C VAL A 85 2.24 -0.01 8.04
N ASN A 86 0.93 -0.27 8.08
CA ASN A 86 0.06 -0.24 6.91
C ASN A 86 -1.01 0.86 7.05
N TYR A 87 -0.92 1.88 6.20
CA TYR A 87 -1.78 3.06 6.22
C TYR A 87 -1.98 3.61 4.80
N ALA A 88 -3.16 4.18 4.52
CA ALA A 88 -3.46 4.77 3.21
C ALA A 88 -3.05 6.24 3.19
N ILE A 89 -1.98 6.56 2.48
CA ILE A 89 -1.45 7.93 2.34
C ILE A 89 -0.47 7.98 1.17
N HIS A 90 -0.58 8.98 0.30
CA HIS A 90 0.47 9.29 -0.66
C HIS A 90 1.65 9.98 0.05
N PRO A 91 2.88 9.41 0.00
CA PRO A 91 4.09 10.10 0.46
C PRO A 91 4.52 11.18 -0.55
N GLU A 92 3.81 12.30 -0.53
CA GLU A 92 3.96 13.38 -1.50
C GLU A 92 4.02 14.78 -0.87
N VAL A 93 4.39 14.88 0.41
CA VAL A 93 4.40 16.15 1.17
C VAL A 93 5.22 17.22 0.46
N LEU A 94 6.40 16.87 -0.06
CA LEU A 94 7.28 17.82 -0.74
C LEU A 94 6.79 18.18 -2.16
N GLY A 95 6.07 17.27 -2.80
CA GLY A 95 5.70 17.37 -4.22
C GLY A 95 6.89 17.22 -5.19
N SER A 96 6.57 17.00 -6.47
CA SER A 96 7.57 16.71 -7.51
C SER A 96 8.35 17.94 -7.98
N GLU A 97 7.87 19.16 -7.72
CA GLU A 97 8.44 20.40 -8.24
C GLU A 97 9.77 20.80 -7.57
N VAL A 98 10.07 20.24 -6.39
CA VAL A 98 11.29 20.55 -5.63
C VAL A 98 12.54 19.95 -6.27
N GLY A 99 12.40 18.89 -7.07
CA GLY A 99 13.51 18.28 -7.81
C GLY A 99 14.56 17.57 -6.93
N ILE A 100 14.19 17.19 -5.69
CA ILE A 100 15.07 16.47 -4.76
C ILE A 100 14.66 15.01 -4.62
N LEU A 101 15.63 14.12 -4.42
CA LEU A 101 15.38 12.75 -4.00
C LEU A 101 15.21 12.72 -2.48
N SER A 102 14.04 12.32 -2.01
CA SER A 102 13.68 12.31 -0.60
C SER A 102 12.84 11.07 -0.26
N PRO A 103 12.98 10.50 0.95
CA PRO A 103 12.05 9.47 1.44
C PRO A 103 10.70 10.06 1.89
N ASP A 104 10.49 11.37 1.73
CA ASP A 104 9.29 12.11 2.16
C ASP A 104 8.95 11.80 3.65
N LEU A 105 7.68 11.73 4.02
CA LEU A 105 7.24 11.40 5.39
C LEU A 105 7.63 9.98 5.85
N VAL A 106 7.97 9.07 4.93
CA VAL A 106 8.28 7.66 5.26
C VAL A 106 9.64 7.53 5.93
N GLY A 107 10.62 8.37 5.56
CA GLY A 107 11.92 8.42 6.23
C GLY A 107 11.79 8.77 7.73
N PRO A 108 11.19 9.94 8.07
CA PRO A 108 10.92 10.32 9.45
C PRO A 108 10.07 9.31 10.23
N LEU A 109 9.17 8.59 9.57
CA LEU A 109 8.42 7.49 10.19
C LEU A 109 9.37 6.38 10.64
N TYR A 110 10.30 5.92 9.78
CA TYR A 110 11.28 4.90 10.13
C TYR A 110 12.20 5.35 11.26
N ASP A 111 12.74 6.57 11.15
CA ASP A 111 13.61 7.13 12.18
C ASP A 111 12.90 7.18 13.53
N ARG A 112 11.63 7.61 13.55
CA ARG A 112 10.85 7.71 14.78
C ARG A 112 10.55 6.36 15.41
N ILE A 113 10.21 5.34 14.61
CA ILE A 113 10.01 3.97 15.11
C ILE A 113 11.29 3.48 15.78
N ALA A 114 12.45 3.67 15.14
CA ALA A 114 13.74 3.27 15.69
C ALA A 114 14.08 4.04 16.97
N GLU A 115 13.91 5.36 16.99
CA GLU A 115 14.10 6.23 18.17
C GLU A 115 13.26 5.78 19.38
N GLN A 116 12.04 5.29 19.15
CA GLN A 116 11.13 4.81 20.20
C GLN A 116 11.36 3.33 20.55
N GLY A 117 12.40 2.69 20.00
CA GLY A 117 12.72 1.29 20.28
C GLY A 117 11.79 0.28 19.61
N GLY A 118 11.04 0.69 18.57
CA GLY A 118 10.15 -0.17 17.79
C GLY A 118 10.85 -1.05 16.74
N GLY A 119 12.19 -1.03 16.70
CA GLY A 119 12.99 -1.79 15.75
C GLY A 119 13.04 -1.13 14.37
N VAL A 120 13.29 -1.93 13.33
CA VAL A 120 13.28 -1.47 11.93
C VAL A 120 11.87 -1.11 11.50
N GLY A 121 11.65 0.12 11.03
CA GLY A 121 10.38 0.53 10.44
C GLY A 121 10.21 0.00 9.01
N VAL A 122 9.01 -0.50 8.69
CA VAL A 122 8.63 -0.90 7.33
C VAL A 122 7.25 -0.33 7.02
N PHE A 123 7.12 0.47 5.96
CA PHE A 123 5.86 1.08 5.58
C PHE A 123 5.31 0.40 4.34
N MET A 124 4.04 -0.01 4.41
CA MET A 124 3.30 -0.57 3.28
C MET A 124 2.08 0.31 3.04
N ASN A 125 1.91 0.79 1.82
CA ASN A 125 0.73 1.59 1.50
C ASN A 125 -0.54 0.72 1.53
N SER A 126 -1.68 1.32 1.85
CA SER A 126 -2.99 0.66 1.79
C SER A 126 -3.73 1.10 0.51
N ALA A 127 -5.07 1.00 0.49
CA ALA A 127 -5.91 1.53 -0.58
C ALA A 127 -5.91 3.08 -0.57
N GLN A 128 -4.84 3.67 -1.10
CA GLN A 128 -4.61 5.12 -1.14
C GLN A 128 -5.17 5.84 -2.38
N GLY A 129 -5.80 5.11 -3.29
CA GLY A 129 -6.31 5.66 -4.55
C GLY A 129 -7.35 6.76 -4.34
N GLY A 130 -7.68 7.51 -5.39
CA GLY A 130 -8.65 8.60 -5.30
C GLY A 130 -8.16 9.77 -4.45
N MET A 131 -6.85 10.05 -4.47
CA MET A 131 -6.21 11.19 -3.80
C MET A 131 -6.28 11.17 -2.27
N VAL A 132 -6.01 10.01 -1.64
CA VAL A 132 -5.73 9.97 -0.20
C VAL A 132 -4.31 10.49 0.01
N THR A 133 -4.19 11.76 0.40
CA THR A 133 -2.92 12.50 0.47
C THR A 133 -2.55 12.84 1.90
N ALA A 134 -1.29 13.23 2.10
CA ALA A 134 -0.79 13.72 3.38
C ALA A 134 -1.48 15.03 3.76
N ASP A 135 -1.91 15.19 5.02
CA ASP A 135 -2.51 16.44 5.49
C ASP A 135 -1.42 17.44 5.90
N ASN A 136 -0.73 18.01 4.92
CA ASN A 136 0.25 19.09 5.06
C ASN A 136 -0.33 20.49 4.79
N ARG A 137 -1.66 20.64 4.84
CA ARG A 137 -2.33 21.93 4.61
C ARG A 137 -1.89 22.97 5.62
N GLY A 138 -1.67 24.20 5.16
CA GLY A 138 -1.40 25.34 6.03
C GLY A 138 -2.53 25.60 7.03
N PRO A 139 -2.31 26.44 8.06
CA PRO A 139 -3.31 26.76 9.08
C PRO A 139 -4.66 27.22 8.51
N ASN A 140 -4.62 27.96 7.40
CA ASN A 140 -5.81 28.49 6.72
C ASN A 140 -6.35 27.58 5.60
N ARG A 141 -5.69 26.43 5.33
CA ARG A 141 -6.06 25.45 4.29
C ARG A 141 -6.13 25.99 2.86
N ASP A 142 -5.48 27.11 2.60
CA ASP A 142 -5.36 27.79 1.32
C ASP A 142 -4.18 27.28 0.48
N GLN A 143 -3.18 26.69 1.13
CA GLN A 143 -2.00 26.12 0.48
C GLN A 143 -1.47 24.91 1.24
N ASP A 144 -0.82 24.01 0.52
CA ASP A 144 -0.07 22.91 1.11
C ASP A 144 1.34 23.38 1.48
N LEU A 145 1.77 23.03 2.69
CA LEU A 145 3.12 23.28 3.19
C LEU A 145 4.05 22.18 2.67
N ARG A 146 4.76 22.50 1.58
CA ARG A 146 5.69 21.58 0.90
C ARG A 146 7.09 21.62 1.48
N GLU A 147 7.19 21.29 2.77
CA GLU A 147 8.42 21.46 3.55
C GLU A 147 8.82 20.17 4.28
N TRP A 148 10.12 20.02 4.53
CA TRP A 148 10.65 18.89 5.31
C TRP A 148 10.11 18.86 6.76
N SER A 149 9.79 20.02 7.32
CA SER A 149 9.13 20.17 8.63
C SER A 149 7.82 19.38 8.70
N GLU A 150 7.04 19.35 7.61
CA GLU A 150 5.80 18.58 7.52
C GLU A 150 6.04 17.09 7.28
N CYS A 151 7.09 16.71 6.55
CA CYS A 151 7.53 15.31 6.47
C CYS A 151 7.85 14.77 7.86
N LEU A 152 8.60 15.54 8.65
CA LEU A 152 8.92 15.21 10.05
C LEU A 152 7.64 15.13 10.89
N ARG A 153 6.76 16.13 10.81
CA ARG A 153 5.52 16.16 11.60
C ARG A 153 4.63 14.96 11.30
N ILE A 154 4.35 14.70 10.03
CA ILE A 154 3.41 13.65 9.60
C ILE A 154 4.02 12.26 9.84
N GLY A 155 5.28 12.05 9.43
CA GLY A 155 5.96 10.78 9.60
C GLY A 155 6.11 10.39 11.07
N ARG A 156 6.53 11.33 11.93
CA ARG A 156 6.67 11.08 13.37
C ARG A 156 5.31 10.83 14.04
N LEU A 157 4.27 11.59 13.66
CA LEU A 157 2.92 11.37 14.18
C LEU A 157 2.37 9.99 13.79
N LEU A 158 2.55 9.56 12.55
CA LEU A 158 2.11 8.23 12.12
C LEU A 158 2.89 7.10 12.83
N ALA A 159 4.18 7.29 13.08
CA ALA A 159 4.97 6.37 13.90
C ALA A 159 4.47 6.28 15.35
N ASP A 160 4.23 7.42 16.00
CA ASP A 160 3.71 7.49 17.37
C ASP A 160 2.34 6.80 17.46
N GLU A 161 1.45 7.05 16.49
CA GLU A 161 0.14 6.40 16.42
C GLU A 161 0.23 4.90 16.14
N ALA A 162 1.15 4.45 15.28
CA ALA A 162 1.37 3.03 15.02
C ALA A 162 1.84 2.30 16.30
N LEU A 163 2.81 2.86 17.02
CA LEU A 163 3.29 2.30 18.28
C LEU A 163 2.21 2.32 19.36
N ARG A 164 1.42 3.39 19.46
CA ARG A 164 0.27 3.46 20.36
C ARG A 164 -0.76 2.37 20.05
N ILE A 165 -1.06 2.12 18.78
CA ILE A 165 -2.05 1.12 18.35
C ILE A 165 -1.62 -0.31 18.72
N VAL A 166 -0.33 -0.63 18.60
CA VAL A 166 0.17 -1.99 18.84
C VAL A 166 0.65 -2.26 20.28
N ALA A 167 0.79 -1.22 21.11
CA ALA A 167 1.39 -1.30 22.45
C ALA A 167 0.78 -2.39 23.33
N ASP A 168 -0.56 -2.47 23.37
CA ASP A 168 -1.31 -3.38 24.25
C ASP A 168 -1.85 -4.61 23.51
N ALA A 169 -1.43 -4.83 22.26
CA ALA A 169 -1.89 -5.96 21.48
C ALA A 169 -1.36 -7.29 22.07
N PRO A 170 -2.19 -8.35 22.09
CA PRO A 170 -1.76 -9.65 22.59
C PRO A 170 -0.62 -10.21 21.74
N VAL A 171 0.36 -10.83 22.39
CA VAL A 171 1.46 -11.49 21.68
C VAL A 171 1.00 -12.86 21.21
N GLN A 172 1.36 -13.19 19.98
CA GLN A 172 1.18 -14.49 19.36
C GLN A 172 2.54 -15.20 19.37
N GLU A 173 2.68 -16.24 20.20
CA GLU A 173 3.95 -16.92 20.51
C GLU A 173 4.50 -17.76 19.36
N ALA A 174 3.62 -18.37 18.57
CA ALA A 174 3.98 -19.26 17.47
C ALA A 174 3.04 -19.05 16.29
N PRO A 175 3.07 -17.87 15.65
CA PRO A 175 2.11 -17.52 14.61
C PRO A 175 2.33 -18.40 13.37
N ALA A 176 1.28 -19.04 12.85
CA ALA A 176 1.37 -19.69 11.55
C ALA A 176 1.61 -18.65 10.45
N LEU A 177 2.45 -19.01 9.47
CA LEU A 177 2.72 -18.21 8.28
C LEU A 177 2.39 -19.02 7.03
N SER A 178 1.57 -18.47 6.15
CA SER A 178 1.36 -19.00 4.80
C SER A 178 1.32 -17.89 3.77
N CYS A 179 1.82 -18.17 2.57
CA CYS A 179 1.78 -17.26 1.44
C CYS A 179 1.16 -17.98 0.25
N HIS A 180 0.04 -17.45 -0.23
CA HIS A 180 -0.66 -17.92 -1.41
C HIS A 180 -0.50 -16.90 -2.51
N SER A 181 -0.46 -17.35 -3.77
CA SER A 181 -0.35 -16.44 -4.89
C SER A 181 -1.16 -16.90 -6.09
N ARG A 182 -1.55 -15.93 -6.91
CA ARG A 182 -2.26 -16.16 -8.17
C ARG A 182 -1.80 -15.14 -9.19
N VAL A 183 -1.52 -15.58 -10.41
CA VAL A 183 -1.38 -14.68 -11.54
C VAL A 183 -2.76 -14.40 -12.10
N ILE A 184 -3.12 -13.12 -12.19
CA ILE A 184 -4.37 -12.66 -12.79
C ILE A 184 -4.08 -11.95 -14.10
N ARG A 185 -5.10 -11.81 -14.94
CA ARG A 185 -5.06 -11.05 -16.18
C ARG A 185 -6.06 -9.91 -16.10
N LEU A 186 -5.61 -8.71 -16.40
CA LEU A 186 -6.42 -7.50 -16.39
C LEU A 186 -6.49 -6.94 -17.82
N PRO A 187 -7.69 -6.81 -18.41
CA PRO A 187 -7.86 -6.09 -19.65
C PRO A 187 -7.38 -4.64 -19.53
N VAL A 188 -6.83 -4.12 -20.61
CA VAL A 188 -6.48 -2.71 -20.77
C VAL A 188 -7.43 -2.14 -21.81
N ASP A 189 -8.40 -1.34 -21.40
CA ASP A 189 -9.39 -0.72 -22.30
C ASP A 189 -8.88 0.59 -22.90
N SER A 190 -8.03 1.32 -22.17
CA SER A 190 -7.50 2.63 -22.61
C SER A 190 -6.49 2.45 -23.75
N PRO A 191 -6.74 3.02 -24.94
CA PRO A 191 -5.76 3.04 -26.04
C PRO A 191 -4.45 3.72 -25.64
N GLU A 192 -4.53 4.78 -24.83
CA GLU A 192 -3.37 5.52 -24.34
C GLU A 192 -2.51 4.66 -23.41
N LEU A 193 -3.13 3.95 -22.45
CA LEU A 193 -2.40 3.06 -21.56
C LEU A 193 -1.84 1.84 -22.30
N ARG A 194 -2.57 1.28 -23.28
CA ARG A 194 -2.01 0.23 -24.16
C ARG A 194 -0.73 0.71 -24.85
N PHE A 195 -0.76 1.91 -25.42
CA PHE A 195 0.42 2.50 -26.05
C PHE A 195 1.57 2.65 -25.06
N ILE A 196 1.30 3.22 -23.88
CA ILE A 196 2.29 3.42 -22.81
C ILE A 196 2.94 2.08 -22.40
N LEU A 197 2.12 1.06 -22.13
CA LEU A 197 2.60 -0.24 -21.65
C LEU A 197 3.39 -1.01 -22.72
N GLN A 198 2.97 -0.92 -23.99
CA GLN A 198 3.65 -1.59 -25.11
C GLN A 198 4.98 -0.93 -25.49
N ASN A 199 5.13 0.38 -25.23
CA ASN A 199 6.33 1.14 -25.57
C ASN A 199 7.21 1.48 -24.35
N SER A 200 6.83 1.04 -23.15
CA SER A 200 7.65 1.20 -21.96
C SER A 200 8.91 0.33 -22.05
N PRO A 201 10.08 0.85 -21.66
CA PRO A 201 11.32 0.07 -21.60
C PRO A 201 11.28 -1.03 -20.53
N LEU A 202 10.27 -1.04 -19.65
CA LEU A 202 10.08 -2.07 -18.62
C LEU A 202 9.29 -3.28 -19.11
N HIS A 203 8.83 -3.30 -20.37
CA HIS A 203 8.17 -4.44 -21.00
C HIS A 203 6.94 -4.96 -20.22
N HIS A 204 6.06 -4.06 -19.77
CA HIS A 204 4.87 -4.36 -18.96
C HIS A 204 3.76 -5.19 -19.65
N GLY A 205 4.02 -5.74 -20.84
CA GLY A 205 3.06 -6.55 -21.59
C GLY A 205 3.69 -7.21 -22.81
N ARG A 206 2.91 -8.09 -23.45
CA ARG A 206 3.29 -8.69 -24.73
C ARG A 206 2.95 -7.71 -25.88
N PRO A 207 3.80 -7.58 -26.91
CA PRO A 207 3.48 -6.76 -28.08
C PRO A 207 2.12 -7.15 -28.66
N GLY A 208 1.23 -6.17 -28.86
CA GLY A 208 -0.11 -6.38 -29.41
C GLY A 208 -1.16 -6.96 -28.44
N ALA A 209 -0.80 -7.21 -27.17
CA ALA A 209 -1.78 -7.60 -26.16
C ALA A 209 -2.65 -6.40 -25.73
N ASP A 210 -3.92 -6.68 -25.47
CA ASP A 210 -4.92 -5.80 -24.87
C ASP A 210 -5.12 -6.11 -23.37
N ASP A 211 -4.19 -6.85 -22.77
CA ASP A 211 -4.18 -7.24 -21.37
C ASP A 211 -2.78 -7.17 -20.76
N VAL A 212 -2.75 -7.05 -19.43
CA VAL A 212 -1.54 -7.22 -18.60
C VAL A 212 -1.74 -8.34 -17.60
N THR A 213 -0.64 -8.94 -17.16
CA THR A 213 -0.65 -9.94 -16.08
C THR A 213 0.05 -9.40 -14.86
N THR A 214 -0.50 -9.69 -13.68
CA THR A 214 0.12 -9.35 -12.40
C THR A 214 -0.08 -10.48 -11.40
N ARG A 215 0.80 -10.54 -10.39
CA ARG A 215 0.70 -11.50 -9.31
C ARG A 215 -0.03 -10.86 -8.13
N LEU A 216 -1.04 -11.57 -7.63
CA LEU A 216 -1.60 -11.32 -6.30
C LEU A 216 -0.92 -12.24 -5.30
N ASN A 217 -0.63 -11.70 -4.12
CA ASN A 217 -0.22 -12.45 -2.95
C ASN A 217 -1.23 -12.25 -1.83
N LEU A 218 -1.53 -13.34 -1.14
CA LEU A 218 -2.29 -13.37 0.11
C LEU A 218 -1.41 -14.02 1.17
N VAL A 219 -1.06 -13.24 2.20
CA VAL A 219 -0.22 -13.70 3.30
C VAL A 219 -1.08 -13.80 4.55
N ASN A 220 -1.12 -14.98 5.16
CA ASN A 220 -1.65 -15.16 6.51
C ASN A 220 -0.46 -15.19 7.48
N LEU A 221 -0.53 -14.41 8.55
CA LEU A 221 0.47 -14.41 9.61
C LEU A 221 -0.25 -14.29 10.96
N GLY A 222 -0.33 -15.39 11.70
CA GLY A 222 -1.14 -15.49 12.92
C GLY A 222 -2.60 -15.14 12.64
N ASN A 223 -3.15 -14.17 13.35
CA ASN A 223 -4.52 -13.65 13.14
C ASN A 223 -4.65 -12.57 12.04
N ALA A 224 -3.55 -12.22 11.34
CA ALA A 224 -3.54 -11.23 10.26
C ALA A 224 -3.71 -11.87 8.89
N GLN A 225 -4.38 -11.15 7.98
CA GLN A 225 -4.42 -11.46 6.55
C GLN A 225 -4.04 -10.22 5.73
N MET A 226 -3.11 -10.39 4.79
CA MET A 226 -2.53 -9.30 4.00
C MET A 226 -2.72 -9.59 2.51
N LEU A 227 -3.31 -8.67 1.77
CA LEU A 227 -3.60 -8.82 0.35
C LEU A 227 -2.92 -7.72 -0.46
N THR A 228 -2.17 -8.09 -1.50
CA THR A 228 -1.49 -7.13 -2.39
C THR A 228 -2.43 -6.56 -3.44
N ILE A 229 -2.28 -5.27 -3.75
CA ILE A 229 -2.99 -4.54 -4.79
C ILE A 229 -1.94 -4.03 -5.80
N PRO A 230 -2.04 -4.38 -7.09
CA PRO A 230 -1.09 -4.01 -8.14
C PRO A 230 -1.35 -2.59 -8.68
N GLY A 231 -1.51 -1.61 -7.77
CA GLY A 231 -1.89 -0.24 -8.10
C GLY A 231 -2.48 0.52 -6.92
N GLU A 232 -3.22 1.57 -7.22
CA GLU A 232 -3.82 2.49 -6.26
C GLU A 232 -5.34 2.28 -6.18
N ALA A 233 -5.78 1.32 -5.37
CA ALA A 233 -7.21 1.08 -5.17
C ALA A 233 -7.89 2.22 -4.41
N LEU A 234 -9.09 2.61 -4.84
CA LEU A 234 -9.92 3.57 -4.13
C LEU A 234 -10.37 3.03 -2.76
N PRO A 235 -10.67 3.93 -1.80
CA PRO A 235 -10.99 3.54 -0.42
C PRO A 235 -12.22 2.63 -0.33
N ASN A 236 -13.24 2.83 -1.16
CA ASN A 236 -14.44 1.99 -1.19
C ASN A 236 -14.13 0.52 -1.52
N LEU A 237 -13.25 0.26 -2.50
CA LEU A 237 -12.75 -1.09 -2.80
C LEU A 237 -11.95 -1.65 -1.64
N GLY A 238 -11.09 -0.83 -1.02
CA GLY A 238 -10.33 -1.22 0.16
C GLY A 238 -11.21 -1.64 1.35
N PHE A 239 -12.26 -0.85 1.65
CA PHE A 239 -13.26 -1.20 2.65
C PHE A 239 -14.00 -2.49 2.29
N TYR A 240 -14.38 -2.67 1.03
CA TYR A 240 -15.06 -3.87 0.57
C TYR A 240 -14.20 -5.12 0.76
N LEU A 241 -12.94 -5.09 0.32
CA LEU A 241 -11.99 -6.18 0.49
C LEU A 241 -11.78 -6.52 1.95
N LYS A 242 -11.45 -5.54 2.81
CA LYS A 242 -11.23 -5.77 4.24
C LYS A 242 -12.42 -6.38 4.97
N ARG A 243 -13.66 -6.09 4.54
CA ARG A 243 -14.88 -6.73 5.09
C ARG A 243 -15.08 -8.18 4.66
N LYS A 244 -14.51 -8.57 3.52
CA LYS A 244 -14.64 -9.91 2.93
C LYS A 244 -13.44 -10.81 3.21
N MET A 245 -12.31 -10.22 3.57
CA MET A 245 -11.14 -10.92 4.09
C MET A 245 -11.42 -11.57 5.45
N ARG A 246 -10.62 -12.57 5.79
CA ARG A 246 -10.93 -13.55 6.86
C ARG A 246 -10.03 -13.41 8.09
N GLY A 247 -9.12 -12.44 8.13
CA GLY A 247 -8.31 -12.15 9.32
C GLY A 247 -9.07 -11.33 10.35
N GLU A 248 -8.57 -11.36 11.59
CA GLU A 248 -8.94 -10.38 12.61
C GLU A 248 -8.40 -9.00 12.24
N HIS A 249 -7.19 -8.97 11.68
CA HIS A 249 -6.56 -7.79 11.11
C HIS A 249 -6.37 -7.98 9.61
N ASN A 250 -7.10 -7.20 8.81
CA ASN A 250 -7.04 -7.26 7.35
C ASN A 250 -6.25 -6.06 6.81
N LEU A 251 -5.07 -6.34 6.26
CA LEU A 251 -4.13 -5.38 5.70
C LEU A 251 -4.22 -5.43 4.17
N LEU A 252 -4.04 -4.28 3.54
CA LEU A 252 -3.97 -4.17 2.09
C LEU A 252 -2.63 -3.56 1.73
N PHE A 253 -1.89 -4.15 0.80
CA PHE A 253 -0.60 -3.65 0.34
C PHE A 253 -0.75 -3.06 -1.05
N GLY A 254 -1.02 -1.76 -1.11
CA GLY A 254 -1.03 -0.94 -2.33
C GLY A 254 0.34 -0.90 -3.02
N LEU A 255 0.34 -0.65 -4.33
CA LEU A 255 1.56 -0.56 -5.14
C LEU A 255 2.52 -1.75 -4.94
N THR A 256 1.98 -2.97 -4.83
CA THR A 256 2.78 -4.18 -4.62
C THR A 256 2.71 -5.09 -5.85
N ASN A 257 3.86 -5.70 -6.19
CA ASN A 257 4.13 -6.49 -7.39
C ASN A 257 4.10 -5.68 -8.69
N ASP A 258 3.12 -4.80 -8.88
CA ASP A 258 2.99 -3.89 -10.02
C ASP A 258 2.31 -2.58 -9.59
N ALA A 259 2.24 -1.62 -10.50
CA ALA A 259 1.63 -0.31 -10.26
C ALA A 259 0.83 0.19 -11.47
N PHE A 260 -0.30 -0.46 -11.74
CA PHE A 260 -1.14 -0.16 -12.90
C PHE A 260 -2.12 1.00 -12.67
N GLY A 261 -1.61 2.10 -12.11
CA GLY A 261 -2.38 3.32 -11.84
C GLY A 261 -3.53 3.11 -10.86
N TYR A 262 -4.60 3.89 -11.02
CA TYR A 262 -5.76 3.80 -10.12
C TYR A 262 -6.61 2.57 -10.43
N ILE A 263 -7.17 1.99 -9.37
CA ILE A 263 -8.11 0.86 -9.45
C ILE A 263 -9.41 1.29 -8.77
N MET A 264 -10.48 1.43 -9.54
CA MET A 264 -11.78 1.94 -9.08
C MET A 264 -12.93 1.01 -9.42
N SER A 265 -14.07 1.20 -8.76
CA SER A 265 -15.29 0.50 -9.13
C SER A 265 -15.81 1.01 -10.47
N LYS A 266 -16.57 0.19 -11.19
CA LYS A 266 -17.24 0.62 -12.43
C LYS A 266 -18.20 1.81 -12.22
N TYR A 267 -18.68 2.02 -10.99
CA TYR A 267 -19.57 3.13 -10.64
C TYR A 267 -18.84 4.46 -10.41
N ASP A 268 -17.54 4.41 -10.12
CA ASP A 268 -16.70 5.60 -9.98
C ASP A 268 -16.11 6.03 -11.34
N TRP A 269 -16.04 5.12 -12.30
CA TRP A 269 -15.49 5.39 -13.62
C TRP A 269 -16.23 6.52 -14.33
N ARG A 270 -15.54 7.66 -14.54
CA ARG A 270 -16.08 8.87 -15.19
C ARG A 270 -17.39 9.39 -14.59
N SER A 271 -17.67 9.10 -13.31
CA SER A 271 -18.94 9.50 -12.67
C SER A 271 -18.97 10.95 -12.21
N PHE A 272 -17.80 11.55 -11.94
CA PHE A 272 -17.65 12.96 -11.57
C PHE A 272 -16.51 13.61 -12.36
N GLU A 273 -16.63 14.91 -12.68
CA GLU A 273 -15.56 15.66 -13.36
C GLU A 273 -14.22 15.58 -12.60
N ARG A 274 -14.28 15.59 -11.26
CA ARG A 274 -13.10 15.42 -10.40
C ARG A 274 -12.39 14.08 -10.59
N TYR A 275 -13.09 13.05 -11.08
CA TYR A 275 -12.55 11.72 -11.32
C TYR A 275 -11.96 11.55 -12.73
N ASN A 276 -12.01 12.58 -13.58
CA ASN A 276 -11.46 12.51 -14.94
C ASN A 276 -9.99 12.09 -14.96
N TYR A 277 -9.16 12.63 -14.06
CA TYR A 277 -7.75 12.26 -13.97
C TYR A 277 -7.58 10.79 -13.60
N ILE A 278 -8.15 10.37 -12.46
CA ILE A 278 -7.98 8.99 -11.96
C ILE A 278 -8.59 7.96 -12.92
N SER A 279 -9.67 8.30 -13.64
CA SER A 279 -10.29 7.42 -14.64
C SER A 279 -9.40 7.26 -15.88
N ARG A 280 -8.69 8.33 -16.28
CA ARG A 280 -7.78 8.30 -17.43
C ARG A 280 -6.55 7.42 -17.19
N VAL A 281 -6.08 7.35 -15.95
CA VAL A 281 -4.90 6.56 -15.54
C VAL A 281 -5.28 5.24 -14.86
N CYS A 282 -6.40 4.64 -15.29
CA CYS A 282 -6.84 3.32 -14.89
C CYS A 282 -6.93 2.42 -16.13
N LEU A 283 -6.51 1.16 -16.03
CA LEU A 283 -6.42 0.25 -17.18
C LEU A 283 -7.73 0.17 -17.98
N GLY A 284 -8.88 0.23 -17.30
CA GLY A 284 -10.21 0.15 -17.89
C GLY A 284 -11.33 0.18 -16.84
N GLU A 285 -12.56 0.37 -17.29
CA GLU A 285 -13.76 0.52 -16.43
C GLU A 285 -13.95 -0.66 -15.47
N MET A 286 -13.63 -1.88 -15.95
CA MET A 286 -13.83 -3.12 -15.21
C MET A 286 -12.61 -3.57 -14.40
N THR A 287 -11.53 -2.78 -14.34
CA THR A 287 -10.28 -3.16 -13.67
C THR A 287 -10.49 -3.52 -12.20
N GLY A 288 -11.23 -2.67 -11.46
CA GLY A 288 -11.53 -2.94 -10.05
C GLY A 288 -12.40 -4.17 -9.84
N GLU A 289 -13.35 -4.43 -10.74
CA GLU A 289 -14.23 -5.60 -10.67
C GLU A 289 -13.44 -6.89 -10.87
N HIS A 290 -12.60 -6.96 -11.93
CA HIS A 290 -11.75 -8.11 -12.19
C HIS A 290 -10.75 -8.37 -11.07
N TYR A 291 -10.11 -7.31 -10.55
CA TYR A 291 -9.19 -7.45 -9.42
C TYR A 291 -9.89 -7.96 -8.16
N VAL A 292 -11.02 -7.35 -7.78
CA VAL A 292 -11.76 -7.73 -6.56
C VAL A 292 -12.28 -9.16 -6.68
N GLU A 293 -12.80 -9.56 -7.84
CA GLU A 293 -13.28 -10.93 -8.07
C GLU A 293 -12.16 -11.95 -7.82
N GLU A 294 -11.01 -11.79 -8.47
CA GLU A 294 -9.89 -12.73 -8.34
C GLU A 294 -9.25 -12.71 -6.95
N ALA A 295 -9.15 -11.52 -6.33
CA ALA A 295 -8.68 -11.39 -4.96
C ALA A 295 -9.58 -12.14 -3.97
N LEU A 296 -10.91 -12.03 -4.10
CA LEU A 296 -11.84 -12.72 -3.21
C LEU A 296 -11.89 -14.23 -3.46
N LYS A 297 -11.69 -14.70 -4.71
CA LYS A 297 -11.48 -16.13 -4.98
C LYS A 297 -10.24 -16.65 -4.25
N LEU A 298 -9.12 -15.92 -4.33
CA LEU A 298 -7.89 -16.28 -3.61
C LEU A 298 -8.09 -16.32 -2.08
N VAL A 299 -8.82 -15.36 -1.51
CA VAL A 299 -9.19 -15.33 -0.08
C VAL A 299 -10.07 -16.52 0.32
N ALA A 300 -11.01 -16.92 -0.54
CA ALA A 300 -11.91 -18.03 -0.27
C ALA A 300 -11.20 -19.39 -0.32
N GLU A 301 -10.28 -19.56 -1.28
CA GLU A 301 -9.51 -20.79 -1.49
C GLU A 301 -8.38 -20.98 -0.48
N ALA A 302 -7.81 -19.89 0.04
CA ALA A 302 -6.77 -19.96 1.06
C ALA A 302 -7.35 -20.40 2.42
N PRO A 303 -6.55 -21.07 3.28
CA PRO A 303 -6.89 -21.28 4.68
C PRO A 303 -7.22 -19.95 5.38
N ALA A 304 -8.12 -19.99 6.35
CA ALA A 304 -8.32 -18.84 7.23
C ALA A 304 -7.07 -18.62 8.11
N PRO A 305 -6.76 -17.37 8.49
CA PRO A 305 -5.80 -17.06 9.55
C PRO A 305 -6.18 -17.72 10.88
N GLU A 306 -5.17 -17.91 11.75
CA GLU A 306 -5.37 -18.52 13.06
C GLU A 306 -6.29 -17.68 13.96
N GLY A 307 -7.02 -18.34 14.87
CA GLY A 307 -7.82 -17.68 15.90
C GLY A 307 -9.14 -17.05 15.40
N VAL A 308 -9.43 -17.09 14.09
CA VAL A 308 -10.70 -16.59 13.55
C VAL A 308 -11.69 -17.75 13.34
N PRO A 309 -12.82 -17.81 14.07
CA PRO A 309 -13.86 -18.81 13.82
C PRO A 309 -14.33 -18.74 12.36
N SER A 310 -14.57 -19.90 11.72
CA SER A 310 -14.95 -20.01 10.30
C SER A 310 -16.27 -19.33 9.92
N THR A 311 -16.98 -18.73 10.88
CA THR A 311 -18.28 -18.09 10.70
C THR A 311 -18.38 -16.80 11.51
N SER A 312 -18.07 -15.64 10.94
CA SER A 312 -18.72 -14.39 11.39
C SER A 312 -18.92 -13.46 10.20
N SER A 313 -20.09 -13.53 9.60
CA SER A 313 -20.52 -12.71 8.46
C SER A 313 -20.85 -11.26 8.82
N ASP A 314 -20.68 -10.83 10.07
CA ASP A 314 -20.86 -9.43 10.46
C ASP A 314 -19.94 -9.09 11.64
N ARG A 315 -18.81 -8.45 11.35
CA ARG A 315 -18.06 -7.68 12.35
C ARG A 315 -17.98 -6.24 11.88
N PHE A 316 -18.98 -5.44 12.26
CA PHE A 316 -18.81 -4.01 12.37
C PHE A 316 -18.22 -3.70 13.75
N PRO A 317 -17.05 -3.07 13.86
CA PRO A 317 -16.77 -2.27 15.04
C PRO A 317 -17.63 -1.01 14.98
N ARG A 318 -18.44 -0.77 16.02
CA ARG A 318 -19.01 0.56 16.28
C ARG A 318 -17.90 1.56 16.58
#